data_AF-A0A9N7Q6F4-F1
#
_entry.id   AF-A0A9N7Q6F4-F1
#
_cell.length_a   1.000
_cell.length_b   1.000
_cell.length_c   1.000
_cell.angle_alpha   90.00
_cell.angle_beta   90.00
_cell.angle_gamma   90.00
#
_symmetry.space_group_name_H-M   'P 1'
#
loop_
_entity.id
_entity.type
_entity.pdbx_description
1 polymer ?
#
loop_
_entity_poly.entity_id
_entity_poly.type
_entity_poly.pdbx_seq_one_letter_code
_entity_poly.pdbx_strand_id
1 'polypeptide(L)'
;MTYTYQRSSCTIVFSMNEHDFSRLPPAAQAYIRELEARAATNAQHIAELTERIKLLEEQFRLAQSKRFAPSSEKLKDRVFDEAEQMAATALSDDQDDAFALPDTGLPEPDRPAGGKRGRKPLPAELPRQRIEYDLTEDQKICPCCQGSMHRMGEEVSEQLHIEAKVSVLQHVRFKYACRHCDRNAERTPVLTAPMPAQPLPGSNASPAMLATVTIGKYVDGTPLYRMEDALGRAGIGVGRGTLANWIIRPAQLHYSRLYEALRRTLLSQPLIHADETTVQVLKEEGKTAQSKSYMWVYRSAEDCEHPVVLFDYQPGRGQEYGARQGRCRLIHAAKRWFSAPGLIPPVGTAISRSGLSVTVSIGDQSRVCRDQRRGLQSRA
;
A
#
# COMPACT_ATOMS: atom_id res chain seq x y z
N MET A 1 -66.13 -19.60 25.01
CA MET A 1 -65.52 -18.42 24.37
C MET A 1 -64.67 -17.69 25.40
N THR A 2 -63.36 -17.85 25.32
CA THR A 2 -62.35 -16.87 25.77
C THR A 2 -61.08 -17.22 25.00
N TYR A 3 -60.69 -16.30 24.11
CA TYR A 3 -59.48 -16.37 23.30
C TYR A 3 -58.32 -15.74 24.09
N THR A 4 -57.16 -16.38 24.06
CA THR A 4 -55.87 -15.69 24.24
C THR A 4 -54.92 -16.15 23.13
N TYR A 5 -54.49 -15.17 22.35
CA TYR A 5 -53.66 -15.28 21.16
C TYR A 5 -52.19 -15.15 21.54
N GLN A 6 -51.38 -16.15 21.22
CA GLN A 6 -49.93 -16.04 21.25
C GLN A 6 -49.37 -16.64 19.95
N ARG A 7 -48.83 -15.75 19.09
CA ARG A 7 -48.12 -16.09 17.86
C ARG A 7 -46.82 -16.77 18.23
N SER A 8 -46.85 -18.08 18.27
CA SER A 8 -45.68 -18.94 18.22
C SER A 8 -46.06 -20.05 17.27
N SER A 9 -45.22 -20.31 16.27
CA SER A 9 -45.41 -21.34 15.24
C SER A 9 -45.65 -22.69 15.91
N CYS A 10 -46.92 -22.95 16.22
CA CYS A 10 -47.38 -24.12 16.93
C CYS A 10 -47.53 -25.19 15.85
N THR A 11 -46.43 -25.86 15.54
CA THR A 11 -46.51 -27.17 14.90
C THR A 11 -47.19 -28.07 15.91
N ILE A 12 -48.52 -28.13 15.88
CA ILE A 12 -49.29 -29.10 16.64
C ILE A 12 -48.95 -30.46 16.03
N VAL A 13 -47.91 -31.09 16.53
CA VAL A 13 -47.67 -32.51 16.30
C VAL A 13 -48.74 -33.22 17.11
N PHE A 14 -49.89 -33.52 16.47
CA PHE A 14 -50.84 -34.49 17.00
C PHE A 14 -50.13 -35.85 17.02
N SER A 15 -49.34 -36.10 18.06
CA SER A 15 -48.92 -37.45 18.40
C SER A 15 -50.19 -38.13 18.93
N MET A 16 -50.86 -38.89 18.07
CA MET A 16 -51.89 -39.81 18.53
C MET A 16 -51.23 -40.79 19.49
N ASN A 17 -51.69 -40.82 20.73
CA ASN A 17 -51.26 -41.82 21.71
C ASN A 17 -51.49 -43.22 21.12
N GLU A 18 -50.53 -44.12 21.30
CA GLU A 18 -50.55 -45.51 20.79
C GLU A 18 -51.85 -46.26 21.17
N HIS A 19 -52.43 -45.89 22.31
CA HIS A 19 -53.72 -46.35 22.81
C HIS A 19 -54.92 -45.96 21.92
N ASP A 20 -54.93 -44.78 21.29
CA ASP A 20 -56.03 -44.34 20.43
C ASP A 20 -55.90 -44.89 19.01
N PHE A 21 -54.68 -45.17 18.54
CA PHE A 21 -54.45 -45.85 17.27
C PHE A 21 -55.03 -47.26 17.27
N SER A 22 -54.88 -47.99 18.39
CA SER A 22 -55.42 -49.35 18.57
C SER A 22 -56.95 -49.44 18.61
N ARG A 23 -57.66 -48.32 18.84
CA ARG A 23 -59.14 -48.24 18.87
C ARG A 23 -59.76 -48.04 17.49
N LEU A 24 -58.96 -47.71 16.47
CA LEU A 24 -59.45 -47.51 15.10
C LEU A 24 -59.78 -48.83 14.40
N PRO A 25 -60.70 -48.83 13.41
CA PRO A 25 -60.94 -50.00 12.56
C PRO A 25 -59.66 -50.44 11.85
N PRO A 26 -59.42 -51.76 11.66
CA PRO A 26 -58.19 -52.27 11.02
C PRO A 26 -57.91 -51.67 9.63
N ALA A 27 -58.96 -51.38 8.86
CA ALA A 27 -58.85 -50.73 7.55
C ALA A 27 -58.32 -49.29 7.64
N ALA A 28 -58.71 -48.53 8.67
CA ALA A 28 -58.22 -47.17 8.90
C ALA A 28 -56.77 -47.17 9.38
N GLN A 29 -56.38 -48.12 10.23
CA GLN A 29 -54.99 -48.30 10.66
C GLN A 29 -54.07 -48.65 9.49
N ALA A 30 -54.52 -49.54 8.59
CA ALA A 30 -53.77 -49.90 7.39
C ALA A 30 -53.55 -48.69 6.47
N TYR A 31 -54.59 -47.88 6.27
CA TYR A 31 -54.51 -46.67 5.45
C TYR A 31 -53.58 -45.59 6.05
N ILE A 32 -53.62 -45.38 7.36
CA ILE A 32 -52.72 -44.42 8.04
C ILE A 32 -51.26 -44.88 7.91
N ARG A 33 -50.97 -46.18 8.11
CA ARG A 33 -49.61 -46.72 7.91
C ARG A 33 -49.14 -46.58 6.47
N GLU A 34 -50.03 -46.76 5.49
CA GLU A 34 -49.70 -46.52 4.08
C GLU A 34 -49.36 -45.04 3.83
N LEU A 35 -50.14 -44.11 4.40
CA LEU A 35 -49.89 -42.68 4.30
C LEU A 35 -48.58 -42.26 4.99
N GLU A 36 -48.27 -42.82 6.17
CA GLU A 36 -47.01 -42.60 6.88
C GLU A 36 -45.82 -43.12 6.08
N ALA A 37 -45.95 -44.32 5.49
CA ALA A 37 -44.92 -44.88 4.60
C ALA A 37 -44.69 -43.99 3.37
N ARG A 38 -45.76 -43.49 2.74
CA ARG A 38 -45.66 -42.57 1.59
C ARG A 38 -45.09 -41.21 1.98
N ALA A 39 -45.43 -40.70 3.16
CA ALA A 39 -44.86 -39.46 3.69
C ALA A 39 -43.37 -39.61 3.99
N ALA A 40 -42.95 -40.75 4.54
CA ALA A 40 -41.54 -41.05 4.77
C ALA A 40 -40.74 -41.14 3.46
N THR A 41 -41.26 -41.82 2.43
CA THR A 41 -40.61 -41.87 1.11
C THR A 41 -40.54 -40.50 0.44
N ASN A 42 -41.60 -39.68 0.57
CA ASN A 42 -41.59 -38.33 0.02
C ASN A 42 -40.59 -37.42 0.73
N ALA A 43 -40.45 -37.55 2.06
CA ALA A 43 -39.47 -36.80 2.83
C ALA A 43 -38.03 -37.15 2.42
N GLN A 44 -37.75 -38.43 2.15
CA GLN A 44 -36.46 -38.88 1.62
C GLN A 44 -36.16 -38.26 0.25
N HIS A 45 -37.12 -38.29 -0.68
CA HIS A 45 -36.96 -37.66 -1.99
C HIS A 45 -36.77 -36.14 -1.90
N ILE A 46 -37.47 -35.46 -0.98
CA ILE A 46 -37.28 -34.02 -0.77
C ILE A 46 -35.86 -33.72 -0.27
N ALA A 47 -35.34 -34.52 0.66
CA ALA A 47 -33.97 -34.35 1.16
C ALA A 47 -32.94 -34.51 0.03
N GLU A 48 -33.07 -35.57 -0.77
CA GLU A 48 -32.18 -35.85 -1.90
C GLU A 48 -32.25 -34.75 -2.97
N LEU A 49 -33.46 -34.32 -3.35
CA LEU A 49 -33.64 -33.22 -4.31
C LEU A 49 -33.07 -31.90 -3.78
N THR A 50 -33.20 -31.63 -2.47
CA THR A 50 -32.66 -30.42 -1.85
C THR A 50 -31.13 -30.42 -1.86
N GLU A 51 -30.49 -31.56 -1.58
CA GLU A 51 -29.05 -31.73 -1.69
C GLU A 51 -28.59 -31.54 -3.14
N ARG A 52 -29.33 -32.11 -4.09
CA ARG A 52 -29.04 -31.96 -5.52
C ARG A 52 -29.14 -30.50 -5.98
N ILE A 53 -30.15 -29.75 -5.51
CA ILE A 53 -30.31 -28.33 -5.80
C ILE A 53 -29.11 -27.54 -5.27
N LYS A 54 -28.69 -27.77 -4.02
CA LYS A 54 -27.50 -27.10 -3.46
C LYS A 54 -26.25 -27.33 -4.30
N LEU A 55 -25.99 -28.58 -4.68
CA LEU A 55 -24.87 -28.93 -5.56
C LEU A 55 -24.95 -28.22 -6.92
N LEU A 56 -26.13 -28.16 -7.53
CA LEU A 56 -26.33 -27.49 -8.81
C LEU A 56 -26.16 -25.97 -8.68
N GLU A 57 -26.63 -25.36 -7.59
CA GLU A 57 -26.42 -23.95 -7.30
C GLU A 57 -24.94 -23.60 -7.13
N GLU A 58 -24.18 -24.44 -6.43
CA GLU A 58 -22.72 -24.28 -6.28
C GLU A 58 -22.01 -24.39 -7.63
N GLN A 59 -22.36 -25.40 -8.44
CA GLN A 59 -21.83 -25.55 -9.79
C GLN A 59 -22.17 -24.35 -10.68
N PHE A 60 -23.40 -23.83 -10.57
CA PHE A 60 -23.84 -22.65 -11.31
C PHE A 60 -23.05 -21.40 -10.91
N ARG A 61 -22.88 -21.14 -9.60
CA ARG A 61 -22.04 -20.03 -9.11
C ARG A 61 -20.61 -20.15 -9.61
N LEU A 62 -20.03 -21.36 -9.59
CA LEU A 62 -18.68 -21.62 -10.11
C LEU A 62 -18.59 -21.41 -11.63
N ALA A 63 -19.60 -21.81 -12.39
CA ALA A 63 -19.64 -21.58 -13.84
C ALA A 63 -19.82 -20.08 -14.17
N GLN A 64 -20.65 -19.37 -13.42
CA GLN A 64 -20.86 -17.95 -13.55
C GLN A 64 -19.57 -17.17 -13.22
N SER A 65 -18.88 -17.54 -12.14
CA SER A 65 -17.58 -16.95 -11.80
C SER A 65 -16.54 -17.22 -12.90
N LYS A 66 -16.46 -18.44 -13.44
CA LYS A 66 -15.54 -18.76 -14.56
C LYS A 66 -15.83 -17.98 -15.85
N ARG A 67 -17.11 -17.68 -16.16
CA ARG A 67 -17.49 -16.95 -17.39
C ARG A 67 -17.38 -15.43 -17.25
N PHE A 68 -17.73 -14.88 -16.10
CA PHE A 68 -17.91 -13.44 -15.92
C PHE A 68 -16.88 -12.80 -14.98
N ALA A 69 -16.19 -13.57 -14.13
CA ALA A 69 -15.10 -13.05 -13.32
C ALA A 69 -13.78 -13.06 -14.10
N PRO A 70 -12.89 -12.07 -13.91
CA PRO A 70 -11.57 -12.10 -14.51
C PRO A 70 -10.80 -13.32 -14.01
N SER A 71 -10.16 -14.08 -14.92
CA SER A 71 -9.40 -15.30 -14.57
C SER A 71 -8.21 -15.07 -13.62
N SER A 72 -7.91 -13.82 -13.25
CA SER A 72 -6.87 -13.46 -12.29
C SER A 72 -7.39 -13.05 -10.91
N GLU A 73 -8.70 -13.04 -10.65
CA GLU A 73 -9.20 -12.77 -9.31
C GLU A 73 -9.22 -14.07 -8.49
N LYS A 74 -8.20 -14.21 -7.63
CA LYS A 74 -8.30 -15.10 -6.46
C LYS A 74 -9.59 -14.74 -5.71
N LEU A 75 -10.32 -15.74 -5.24
CA LEU A 75 -11.61 -15.61 -4.55
C LEU A 75 -11.50 -14.54 -3.44
N LYS A 76 -12.13 -13.38 -3.65
CA LYS A 76 -12.10 -12.21 -2.77
C LYS A 76 -13.05 -12.37 -1.57
N ASP A 77 -12.98 -13.48 -0.85
CA ASP A 77 -13.83 -13.66 0.33
C ASP A 77 -13.24 -13.01 1.60
N ARG A 78 -12.01 -12.48 1.53
CA ARG A 78 -11.28 -11.92 2.67
C ARG A 78 -10.42 -10.70 2.30
N VAL A 79 -11.05 -9.64 1.84
CA VAL A 79 -10.33 -8.38 1.49
C VAL A 79 -10.04 -7.52 2.72
N PHE A 80 -10.70 -7.78 3.86
CA PHE A 80 -10.55 -6.99 5.09
C PHE A 80 -9.83 -7.71 6.23
N ASP A 81 -9.55 -9.00 6.11
CA ASP A 81 -8.91 -9.78 7.17
C ASP A 81 -7.37 -9.72 7.12
N GLU A 82 -6.77 -8.92 6.22
CA GLU A 82 -5.30 -8.86 6.07
C GLU A 82 -4.61 -8.49 7.38
N ALA A 83 -5.16 -7.54 8.14
CA ALA A 83 -4.61 -7.13 9.43
C ALA A 83 -4.70 -8.27 10.48
N GLU A 84 -5.82 -8.98 10.52
CA GLU A 84 -6.04 -10.09 11.44
C GLU A 84 -5.18 -11.30 11.06
N GLN A 85 -5.03 -11.56 9.76
CA GLN A 85 -4.19 -12.64 9.25
C GLN A 85 -2.71 -12.36 9.51
N MET A 86 -2.25 -11.13 9.30
CA MET A 86 -0.88 -10.72 9.65
C MET A 86 -0.64 -10.80 11.16
N ALA A 87 -1.61 -10.38 11.98
CA ALA A 87 -1.52 -10.53 13.44
C ALA A 87 -1.46 -12.01 13.85
N ALA A 88 -2.27 -12.88 13.24
CA ALA A 88 -2.26 -14.32 13.50
C ALA A 88 -0.93 -14.97 13.08
N THR A 89 -0.38 -14.57 11.94
CA THR A 89 0.90 -15.09 11.42
C THR A 89 2.08 -14.66 12.29
N ALA A 90 2.05 -13.41 12.79
CA ALA A 90 3.07 -12.92 13.72
C ALA A 90 3.08 -13.70 15.04
N LEU A 91 1.93 -14.21 15.48
CA LEU A 91 1.82 -15.07 16.68
C LEU A 91 2.26 -16.52 16.44
N SER A 92 2.23 -17.00 15.18
CA SER A 92 2.66 -18.37 14.85
C SER A 92 4.18 -18.50 14.65
N ASP A 93 4.86 -17.46 14.16
CA ASP A 93 6.34 -17.43 14.08
C ASP A 93 7.02 -17.45 15.47
N ASP A 94 6.26 -17.28 16.56
CA ASP A 94 6.74 -17.44 17.93
C ASP A 94 6.77 -18.92 18.41
N GLN A 95 6.21 -19.87 17.64
CA GLN A 95 6.16 -21.30 17.95
C GLN A 95 7.06 -22.15 17.04
N ASP A 96 8.33 -21.81 16.89
CA ASP A 96 9.32 -22.79 16.45
C ASP A 96 9.66 -23.72 17.61
N ASP A 97 8.95 -24.85 17.67
CA ASP A 97 9.33 -26.04 18.42
C ASP A 97 10.70 -26.52 17.90
N ALA A 98 11.76 -26.15 18.62
CA ALA A 98 13.09 -26.67 18.40
C ALA A 98 13.09 -28.19 18.66
N PHE A 99 12.94 -28.99 17.60
CA PHE A 99 13.29 -30.40 17.64
C PHE A 99 14.78 -30.52 18.01
N ALA A 100 15.04 -31.00 19.22
CA ALA A 100 16.38 -31.33 19.68
C ALA A 100 16.91 -32.51 18.85
N LEU A 101 17.79 -32.22 17.89
CA LEU A 101 18.61 -33.25 17.24
C LEU A 101 19.60 -33.81 18.27
N PRO A 102 19.83 -35.13 18.31
CA PRO A 102 20.76 -35.74 19.26
C PRO A 102 22.20 -35.29 18.98
N ASP A 103 22.93 -35.09 20.07
CA ASP A 103 24.32 -34.58 20.11
C ASP A 103 25.27 -35.48 19.31
N THR A 104 25.98 -34.88 18.35
CA THR A 104 26.94 -35.57 17.46
C THR A 104 28.40 -35.21 17.76
N GLY A 105 28.71 -34.57 18.89
CA GLY A 105 30.10 -34.41 19.36
C GLY A 105 31.02 -33.60 18.45
N LEU A 106 30.45 -32.78 17.55
CA LEU A 106 31.18 -31.78 16.77
C LEU A 106 31.17 -30.44 17.53
N PRO A 107 32.24 -29.61 17.42
CA PRO A 107 32.30 -28.33 18.11
C PRO A 107 31.11 -27.44 17.69
N GLU A 108 30.36 -26.98 18.68
CA GLU A 108 29.18 -26.16 18.49
C GLU A 108 29.58 -24.86 17.78
N PRO A 109 28.94 -24.49 16.64
CA PRO A 109 29.09 -23.15 16.11
C PRO A 109 28.52 -22.17 17.15
N ASP A 110 29.21 -21.05 17.38
CA ASP A 110 28.77 -19.93 18.23
C ASP A 110 27.34 -19.52 17.83
N ARG A 111 26.34 -20.10 18.50
CA ARG A 111 24.96 -19.68 18.37
C ARG A 111 24.85 -18.39 19.18
N PRO A 112 24.49 -17.25 18.57
CA PRO A 112 24.26 -16.04 19.33
C PRO A 112 23.20 -16.34 20.39
N ALA A 113 23.55 -16.06 21.64
CA ALA A 113 22.68 -16.27 22.80
C ALA A 113 21.29 -15.71 22.48
N GLY A 114 20.27 -16.57 22.54
CA GLY A 114 18.88 -16.20 22.25
C GLY A 114 18.46 -15.02 23.11
N GLY A 115 18.40 -13.84 22.51
CA GLY A 115 17.93 -12.63 23.16
C GLY A 115 16.48 -12.85 23.61
N LYS A 116 16.17 -12.43 24.85
CA LYS A 116 14.82 -12.52 25.40
C LYS A 116 13.81 -11.91 24.42
N ARG A 117 12.84 -12.72 23.98
CA ARG A 117 11.71 -12.34 23.13
C ARG A 117 10.91 -11.24 23.83
N GLY A 118 11.13 -10.01 23.42
CA GLY A 118 10.45 -8.82 23.91
C GLY A 118 10.27 -7.81 22.78
N ARG A 119 9.37 -6.85 22.95
CA ARG A 119 9.11 -5.79 21.97
C ARG A 119 10.43 -5.11 21.59
N LYS A 120 10.73 -5.06 20.29
CA LYS A 120 11.92 -4.35 19.80
C LYS A 120 11.84 -2.88 20.26
N PRO A 121 12.96 -2.31 20.76
CA PRO A 121 12.97 -0.91 21.21
C PRO A 121 12.59 0.02 20.07
N LEU A 122 11.94 1.14 20.39
CA LEU A 122 11.62 2.16 19.40
C LEU A 122 12.93 2.84 18.91
N PRO A 123 12.94 3.37 17.68
CA PRO A 123 14.13 4.03 17.13
C PRO A 123 14.68 5.12 18.08
N ALA A 124 15.97 5.06 18.38
CA ALA A 124 16.61 5.96 19.33
C ALA A 124 16.58 7.43 18.90
N GLU A 125 16.53 7.67 17.59
CA GLU A 125 16.54 8.99 16.96
C GLU A 125 15.24 9.79 17.15
N LEU A 126 14.13 9.11 17.49
CA LEU A 126 12.85 9.80 17.69
C LEU A 126 12.87 10.61 19.01
N PRO A 127 12.33 11.84 19.00
CA PRO A 127 12.29 12.68 20.19
C PRO A 127 11.41 12.04 21.27
N ARG A 128 11.95 11.91 22.49
CA ARG A 128 11.23 11.37 23.65
C ARG A 128 10.62 12.52 24.46
N GLN A 129 9.29 12.57 24.53
CA GLN A 129 8.59 13.41 25.47
C GLN A 129 8.36 12.63 26.76
N ARG A 130 9.02 13.04 27.85
CA ARG A 130 8.86 12.40 29.16
C ARG A 130 7.58 12.90 29.82
N ILE A 131 6.66 11.99 30.10
CA ILE A 131 5.45 12.24 30.90
C ILE A 131 5.68 11.58 32.25
N GLU A 132 5.81 12.38 33.30
CA GLU A 132 6.06 11.89 34.66
C GLU A 132 4.75 11.70 35.41
N TYR A 133 4.58 10.49 35.96
CA TYR A 133 3.49 10.18 36.89
C TYR A 133 4.11 10.06 38.28
N ASP A 134 3.74 10.95 39.19
CA ASP A 134 4.16 10.90 40.59
C ASP A 134 2.95 10.62 41.49
N LEU A 135 3.22 10.06 42.68
CA LEU A 135 2.20 9.86 43.70
C LEU A 135 1.75 11.22 44.24
N THR A 136 0.48 11.34 44.66
CA THR A 136 0.04 12.53 45.38
C THR A 136 0.70 12.60 46.76
N GLU A 137 0.78 13.79 47.37
CA GLU A 137 1.43 13.96 48.69
C GLU A 137 0.85 13.06 49.78
N ASP A 138 -0.48 12.82 49.75
CA ASP A 138 -1.15 11.91 50.69
C ASP A 138 -0.74 10.43 50.51
N GLN A 139 -0.31 10.06 49.30
CA GLN A 139 0.14 8.71 48.95
C GLN A 139 1.64 8.50 49.21
N LYS A 140 2.40 9.57 49.49
CA LYS A 140 3.82 9.52 49.85
C LYS A 140 4.04 9.22 51.34
N ILE A 141 3.04 8.64 52.01
CA ILE A 141 3.09 8.21 53.41
C ILE A 141 3.12 6.69 53.44
N CYS A 142 4.10 6.07 54.13
CA CYS A 142 4.14 4.61 54.19
C CYS A 142 2.86 4.07 54.84
N PRO A 143 2.14 3.15 54.19
CA PRO A 143 0.98 2.50 54.81
C PRO A 143 1.36 1.67 56.05
N CYS A 144 2.66 1.39 56.23
CA CYS A 144 3.22 0.55 57.28
C CYS A 144 3.57 1.30 58.58
N CYS A 145 4.23 2.45 58.44
CA CYS A 145 4.89 3.17 59.55
C CYS A 145 4.61 4.67 59.55
N GLN A 146 3.76 5.15 58.64
CA GLN A 146 3.42 6.57 58.46
C GLN A 146 4.61 7.51 58.18
N GLY A 147 5.80 6.97 57.87
CA GLY A 147 6.96 7.75 57.46
C GLY A 147 6.84 8.25 56.02
N SER A 148 7.55 9.34 55.69
CA SER A 148 7.61 9.89 54.34
C SER A 148 8.35 8.94 53.38
N MET A 149 7.72 8.62 52.25
CA MET A 149 8.32 7.84 51.17
C MET A 149 9.25 8.72 50.32
N HIS A 150 10.35 8.13 49.84
CA HIS A 150 11.29 8.78 48.93
C HIS A 150 11.34 8.02 47.59
N ARG A 151 11.72 8.71 46.52
CA ARG A 151 11.82 8.12 45.18
C ARG A 151 13.02 7.17 45.11
N MET A 152 12.77 5.88 44.89
CA MET A 152 13.80 4.82 44.85
C MET A 152 14.20 4.42 43.43
N GLY A 153 13.36 4.68 42.43
CA GLY A 153 13.63 4.30 41.04
C GLY A 153 12.53 4.79 40.10
N GLU A 154 12.65 4.40 38.83
CA GLU A 154 11.63 4.66 37.81
C GLU A 154 11.47 3.46 36.89
N GLU A 155 10.23 3.20 36.50
CA GLU A 155 9.89 2.25 35.46
C GLU A 155 9.54 3.03 34.18
N VAL A 156 10.27 2.77 33.10
CA VAL A 156 10.11 3.49 31.83
C VAL A 156 9.36 2.61 30.84
N SER A 157 8.22 3.10 30.34
CA SER A 157 7.48 2.51 29.23
C SER A 157 7.43 3.50 28.07
N GLU A 158 7.74 3.03 26.86
CA GLU A 158 7.75 3.86 25.66
C GLU A 158 6.47 3.65 24.83
N GLN A 159 5.85 4.77 24.42
CA GLN A 159 4.71 4.79 23.51
C GLN A 159 5.06 5.58 22.24
N LEU A 160 4.70 5.02 21.08
CA LEU A 160 4.79 5.76 19.82
C LEU A 160 3.62 6.75 19.71
N HIS A 161 3.93 8.04 19.58
CA HIS A 161 2.97 9.14 19.47
C HIS A 161 3.16 9.89 18.15
N ILE A 162 2.06 10.24 17.46
CA ILE A 162 2.07 10.98 16.19
C ILE A 162 1.05 12.12 16.26
N GLU A 163 1.49 13.35 16.00
CA GLU A 163 0.63 14.54 15.91
C GLU A 163 0.58 15.08 14.47
N ALA A 164 -0.61 15.08 13.87
CA ALA A 164 -0.83 15.72 12.57
C ALA A 164 -1.27 17.18 12.75
N LYS A 165 -0.34 18.13 12.64
CA LYS A 165 -0.64 19.57 12.73
C LYS A 165 -0.65 20.22 11.35
N VAL A 166 -1.74 20.91 11.02
CA VAL A 166 -1.85 21.72 9.81
C VAL A 166 -1.87 23.19 10.20
N SER A 167 -1.03 24.01 9.57
CA SER A 167 -0.91 25.45 9.83
C SER A 167 -0.83 26.25 8.53
N VAL A 168 -1.26 27.51 8.56
CA VAL A 168 -1.19 28.44 7.43
C VAL A 168 0.02 29.35 7.56
N LEU A 169 0.86 29.42 6.52
CA LEU A 169 1.98 30.36 6.45
C LEU A 169 1.51 31.69 5.83
N GLN A 170 1.44 32.74 6.63
CA GLN A 170 1.04 34.08 6.18
C GLN A 170 2.28 34.92 5.82
N HIS A 171 2.51 35.13 4.53
CA HIS A 171 3.60 35.97 4.04
C HIS A 171 3.17 37.45 3.96
N VAL A 172 3.51 38.25 4.97
CA VAL A 172 3.23 39.70 5.01
C VAL A 172 4.40 40.47 4.40
N ARG A 173 4.10 41.33 3.41
CA ARG A 173 5.09 42.20 2.75
C ARG A 173 4.82 43.66 3.14
N PHE A 174 5.75 44.25 3.87
CA PHE A 174 5.64 45.65 4.27
C PHE A 174 6.03 46.57 3.11
N LYS A 175 5.29 47.68 3.00
CA LYS A 175 5.54 48.77 2.06
C LYS A 175 6.01 49.99 2.84
N TYR A 176 7.05 50.65 2.36
CA TYR A 176 7.62 51.85 2.95
C TYR A 176 7.51 52.99 1.95
N ALA A 177 7.13 54.15 2.43
CA ALA A 177 7.06 55.39 1.64
C ALA A 177 7.81 56.49 2.39
N CYS A 178 8.51 57.35 1.64
CA CYS A 178 9.24 58.47 2.24
C CYS A 178 8.27 59.61 2.57
N ARG A 179 8.07 59.92 3.87
CA ARG A 179 7.18 61.01 4.34
C ARG A 179 7.58 62.39 3.83
N HIS A 180 8.86 62.61 3.52
CA HIS A 180 9.35 63.88 2.99
C HIS A 180 8.92 64.09 1.53
N CYS A 181 9.16 63.09 0.67
CA CYS A 181 8.74 63.13 -0.73
C CYS A 181 7.22 63.19 -0.86
N ASP A 182 6.49 62.56 0.06
CA ASP A 182 5.03 62.57 0.10
C ASP A 182 4.42 63.96 0.29
N ARG A 183 5.15 64.87 0.95
CA ARG A 183 4.68 66.24 1.20
C ARG A 183 5.21 67.25 0.19
N ASN A 184 6.39 67.00 -0.38
CA ASN A 184 7.19 68.03 -1.06
C ASN A 184 7.48 67.73 -2.54
N ALA A 185 7.21 66.52 -3.03
CA ALA A 185 7.51 66.12 -4.41
C ALA A 185 6.25 65.69 -5.16
N GLU A 186 6.27 65.78 -6.49
CA GLU A 186 5.19 65.27 -7.34
C GLU A 186 5.06 63.73 -7.30
N ARG A 187 6.10 63.02 -6.83
CA ARG A 187 6.12 61.56 -6.76
C ARG A 187 6.81 61.03 -5.50
N THR A 188 6.10 60.20 -4.74
CA THR A 188 6.61 59.49 -3.56
C THR A 188 7.20 58.12 -3.95
N PRO A 189 8.46 57.81 -3.65
CA PRO A 189 9.00 56.47 -3.84
C PRO A 189 8.38 55.51 -2.81
N VAL A 190 7.72 54.45 -3.31
CA VAL A 190 7.16 53.37 -2.49
C VAL A 190 7.98 52.10 -2.72
N LEU A 191 8.62 51.61 -1.67
CA LEU A 191 9.43 50.39 -1.68
C LEU A 191 8.67 49.27 -0.98
N THR A 192 8.53 48.12 -1.64
CA THR A 192 7.91 46.93 -1.06
C THR A 192 8.98 45.89 -0.77
N ALA A 193 8.97 45.30 0.43
CA ALA A 193 9.87 44.21 0.77
C ALA A 193 9.75 43.06 -0.26
N PRO A 194 10.88 42.53 -0.78
CA PRO A 194 10.85 41.42 -1.74
C PRO A 194 10.32 40.15 -1.06
N MET A 195 9.62 39.33 -1.82
CA MET A 195 9.17 38.01 -1.37
C MET A 195 10.16 36.95 -1.84
N PRO A 196 10.52 35.96 -1.00
CA PRO A 196 11.31 34.82 -1.45
C PRO A 196 10.64 34.10 -2.63
N ALA A 197 11.46 33.57 -3.54
CA ALA A 197 10.97 32.80 -4.67
C ALA A 197 10.21 31.56 -4.18
N GLN A 198 8.95 31.44 -4.60
CA GLN A 198 8.11 30.28 -4.30
C GLN A 198 8.27 29.23 -5.40
N PRO A 199 8.25 27.93 -5.07
CA PRO A 199 8.34 26.85 -6.06
C PRO A 199 7.16 26.87 -7.02
N LEU A 200 5.98 27.31 -6.57
CA LEU A 200 4.82 27.48 -7.43
C LEU A 200 4.22 28.88 -7.26
N PRO A 201 4.67 29.88 -8.04
CA PRO A 201 4.17 31.24 -7.94
C PRO A 201 2.66 31.33 -8.20
N GLY A 202 1.95 32.10 -7.38
CA GLY A 202 0.50 32.27 -7.47
C GLY A 202 -0.33 31.13 -6.88
N SER A 203 0.31 30.13 -6.26
CA SER A 203 -0.37 29.08 -5.51
C SER A 203 -0.36 29.34 -4.00
N ASN A 204 -1.32 28.76 -3.29
CA ASN A 204 -1.41 28.76 -1.83
C ASN A 204 -0.71 27.55 -1.18
N ALA A 205 -0.12 26.65 -1.96
CA ALA A 205 0.68 25.54 -1.43
C ALA A 205 2.09 26.00 -1.04
N SER A 206 2.49 25.65 0.18
CA SER A 206 3.88 25.77 0.62
C SER A 206 4.77 24.71 -0.06
N PRO A 207 6.11 24.89 -0.08
CA PRO A 207 7.02 23.87 -0.58
C PRO A 207 6.83 22.49 0.09
N ALA A 208 6.59 22.50 1.40
CA ALA A 208 6.31 21.29 2.17
C ALA A 208 5.01 20.63 1.72
N MET A 209 3.94 21.40 1.49
CA MET A 209 2.66 20.87 1.02
C MET A 209 2.78 20.24 -0.37
N LEU A 210 3.53 20.86 -1.28
CA LEU A 210 3.81 20.26 -2.59
C LEU A 210 4.52 18.90 -2.43
N ALA A 211 5.55 18.83 -1.59
CA ALA A 211 6.28 17.59 -1.31
C ALA A 211 5.35 16.50 -0.73
N THR A 212 4.51 16.84 0.25
CA THR A 212 3.55 15.89 0.86
C THR A 212 2.60 15.31 -0.18
N VAL A 213 2.04 16.14 -1.06
CA VAL A 213 1.12 15.67 -2.11
C VAL A 213 1.83 14.81 -3.15
N THR A 214 3.06 15.18 -3.53
CA THR A 214 3.87 14.38 -4.46
C THR A 214 4.22 13.00 -3.88
N ILE A 215 4.69 12.96 -2.63
CA ILE A 215 5.04 11.70 -1.92
C ILE A 215 3.80 10.84 -1.78
N GLY A 216 2.70 11.40 -1.26
CA GLY A 216 1.48 10.62 -1.08
C GLY A 216 0.95 10.03 -2.39
N LYS A 217 1.14 10.72 -3.52
CA LYS A 217 0.62 10.27 -4.81
C LYS A 217 1.48 9.18 -5.44
N TYR A 218 2.79 9.33 -5.39
CA TYR A 218 3.74 8.47 -6.13
C TYR A 218 4.44 7.43 -5.27
N VAL A 219 4.72 7.73 -4.01
CA VAL A 219 5.36 6.81 -3.05
C VAL A 219 4.30 6.00 -2.32
N ASP A 220 3.32 6.68 -1.71
CA ASP A 220 2.30 5.99 -0.89
C ASP A 220 1.12 5.47 -1.73
N GLY A 221 1.10 5.74 -3.03
CA GLY A 221 0.07 5.25 -3.95
C GLY A 221 -1.34 5.80 -3.69
N THR A 222 -1.48 6.88 -2.92
CA THR A 222 -2.78 7.46 -2.55
C THR A 222 -3.36 8.25 -3.74
N PRO A 223 -4.55 7.88 -4.26
CA PRO A 223 -5.21 8.67 -5.30
C PRO A 223 -5.57 10.08 -4.83
N LEU A 224 -5.52 11.07 -5.73
CA LEU A 224 -5.78 12.48 -5.37
C LEU A 224 -7.17 12.73 -4.78
N TYR A 225 -8.18 11.94 -5.16
CA TYR A 225 -9.52 12.07 -4.56
C TYR A 225 -9.51 11.66 -3.07
N ARG A 226 -8.73 10.63 -2.69
CA ARG A 226 -8.62 10.23 -1.28
C ARG A 226 -7.88 11.28 -0.46
N MET A 227 -6.92 11.98 -1.07
CA MET A 227 -6.24 13.11 -0.44
C MET A 227 -7.19 14.30 -0.25
N GLU A 228 -7.99 14.63 -1.27
CA GLU A 228 -9.05 15.64 -1.16
C GLU A 228 -10.00 15.30 -0.02
N ASP A 229 -10.48 14.05 0.07
CA ASP A 229 -11.35 13.61 1.16
C ASP A 229 -10.64 13.70 2.53
N ALA A 230 -9.36 13.33 2.60
CA ALA A 230 -8.57 13.41 3.84
C ALA A 230 -8.40 14.85 4.33
N LEU A 231 -8.09 15.78 3.41
CA LEU A 231 -8.03 17.21 3.71
C LEU A 231 -9.41 17.76 4.07
N GLY A 232 -10.46 17.31 3.39
CA GLY A 232 -11.85 17.67 3.68
C GLY A 232 -12.27 17.28 5.09
N ARG A 233 -11.87 16.09 5.57
CA ARG A 233 -12.10 15.67 6.98
C ARG A 233 -11.39 16.57 8.00
N ALA A 234 -10.29 17.21 7.60
CA ALA A 234 -9.58 18.20 8.41
C ALA A 234 -10.14 19.64 8.23
N GLY A 235 -11.25 19.82 7.51
CA GLY A 235 -11.85 21.13 7.24
C GLY A 235 -11.14 21.93 6.15
N ILE A 236 -10.24 21.31 5.38
CA ILE A 236 -9.42 21.96 4.37
C ILE A 236 -10.01 21.68 2.98
N GLY A 237 -10.71 22.66 2.41
CA GLY A 237 -11.31 22.56 1.08
C GLY A 237 -10.29 22.76 -0.04
N VAL A 238 -9.73 21.68 -0.58
CA VAL A 238 -8.81 21.71 -1.74
C VAL A 238 -9.31 20.76 -2.81
N GLY A 239 -9.73 21.31 -3.95
CA GLY A 239 -10.26 20.51 -5.06
C GLY A 239 -9.20 19.63 -5.74
N ARG A 240 -9.63 18.49 -6.32
CA ARG A 240 -8.75 17.60 -7.12
C ARG A 240 -7.94 18.30 -8.21
N GLY A 241 -8.54 19.27 -8.89
CA GLY A 241 -7.85 20.05 -9.94
C GLY A 241 -6.67 20.83 -9.38
N THR A 242 -6.81 21.40 -8.18
CA THR A 242 -5.74 22.10 -7.48
C THR A 242 -4.62 21.14 -7.09
N LEU A 243 -4.96 19.97 -6.51
CA LEU A 243 -3.99 18.93 -6.20
C LEU A 243 -3.23 18.43 -7.44
N ALA A 244 -3.92 18.27 -8.57
CA ALA A 244 -3.28 17.86 -9.82
C ALA A 244 -2.33 18.96 -10.34
N ASN A 245 -2.73 20.23 -10.26
CA ASN A 245 -1.88 21.36 -10.62
C ASN A 245 -0.64 21.48 -9.71
N TRP A 246 -0.77 21.15 -8.42
CA TRP A 246 0.35 21.07 -7.48
C TRP A 246 1.36 19.97 -7.80
N ILE A 247 1.01 19.00 -8.65
CA ILE A 247 1.95 17.99 -9.14
C ILE A 247 2.52 18.39 -10.50
N ILE A 248 1.65 18.71 -11.45
CA ILE A 248 2.02 18.89 -12.86
C ILE A 248 2.90 20.13 -13.05
N ARG A 249 2.54 21.24 -12.42
CA ARG A 249 3.19 22.53 -12.69
C ARG A 249 4.59 22.61 -12.07
N PRO A 250 4.83 22.15 -10.83
CA PRO A 250 6.20 21.99 -10.32
C PRO A 250 7.04 21.03 -11.16
N ALA A 251 6.44 19.97 -11.72
CA ALA A 251 7.16 19.05 -12.60
C ALA A 251 7.68 19.72 -13.87
N GLN A 252 6.85 20.56 -14.50
CA GLN A 252 7.22 21.33 -15.68
C GLN A 252 8.31 22.38 -15.38
N LEU A 253 8.20 23.08 -14.25
CA LEU A 253 9.10 24.18 -13.90
C LEU A 253 10.45 23.71 -13.35
N HIS A 254 10.45 22.67 -12.52
CA HIS A 254 11.61 22.29 -11.70
C HIS A 254 12.08 20.86 -11.95
N TYR A 255 11.18 19.87 -11.96
CA TYR A 255 11.59 18.47 -11.95
C TYR A 255 12.20 18.00 -13.26
N SER A 256 11.87 18.64 -14.39
CA SER A 256 12.52 18.37 -15.68
C SER A 256 14.05 18.47 -15.61
N ARG A 257 14.59 19.44 -14.84
CA ARG A 257 16.03 19.62 -14.66
C ARG A 257 16.66 18.49 -13.84
N LEU A 258 15.96 18.05 -12.79
CA LEU A 258 16.38 16.92 -11.96
C LEU A 258 16.32 15.62 -12.76
N TYR A 259 15.25 15.41 -13.52
CA TYR A 259 15.07 14.25 -14.39
C TYR A 259 16.22 14.15 -15.40
N GLU A 260 16.57 15.24 -16.09
CA GLU A 260 17.69 15.23 -17.04
C GLU A 260 19.05 15.04 -16.38
N ALA A 261 19.24 15.51 -15.14
CA ALA A 261 20.45 15.23 -14.38
C ALA A 261 20.56 13.74 -14.02
N LEU A 262 19.49 13.15 -13.47
CA LEU A 262 19.41 11.72 -13.16
C LEU A 262 19.57 10.86 -14.41
N ARG A 263 18.98 11.28 -15.54
CA ARG A 263 19.13 10.61 -16.83
C ARG A 263 20.58 10.60 -17.31
N ARG A 264 21.29 11.72 -17.21
CA ARG A 264 22.72 11.78 -17.53
C ARG A 264 23.54 10.85 -16.63
N THR A 265 23.25 10.83 -15.33
CA THR A 265 23.92 9.90 -14.39
C THR A 265 23.64 8.45 -14.77
N LEU A 266 22.39 8.08 -15.05
CA LEU A 266 22.01 6.73 -15.43
C LEU A 266 22.72 6.29 -16.73
N LEU A 267 22.76 7.16 -17.74
CA LEU A 267 23.42 6.89 -19.02
C LEU A 267 24.95 6.79 -18.93
N SER A 268 25.55 7.30 -17.86
CA SER A 268 26.99 7.16 -17.61
C SER A 268 27.37 5.80 -17.02
N GLN A 269 26.39 5.01 -16.57
CA GLN A 269 26.63 3.72 -15.94
C GLN A 269 26.93 2.64 -16.98
N PRO A 270 27.81 1.67 -16.67
CA PRO A 270 28.18 0.61 -17.61
C PRO A 270 27.04 -0.38 -17.87
N LEU A 271 26.11 -0.51 -16.92
CA LEU A 271 24.98 -1.42 -16.95
C LEU A 271 23.71 -0.71 -16.50
N ILE A 272 22.67 -0.81 -17.32
CA ILE A 272 21.33 -0.29 -17.04
C ILE A 272 20.34 -1.44 -17.20
N HIS A 273 19.42 -1.58 -16.26
CA HIS A 273 18.28 -2.48 -16.40
C HIS A 273 17.06 -1.70 -16.89
N ALA A 274 16.29 -2.31 -17.78
CA ALA A 274 15.06 -1.73 -18.32
C ALA A 274 13.93 -2.76 -18.25
N ASP A 275 12.76 -2.34 -17.82
CA ASP A 275 11.53 -3.12 -17.86
C ASP A 275 10.37 -2.26 -18.36
N GLU A 276 9.33 -2.89 -18.91
CA GLU A 276 8.17 -2.21 -19.49
C GLU A 276 6.87 -2.71 -18.85
N THR A 277 6.01 -1.79 -18.43
CA THR A 277 4.65 -2.11 -17.97
C THR A 277 3.64 -1.49 -18.92
N THR A 278 2.68 -2.28 -19.38
CA THR A 278 1.60 -1.78 -20.23
C THR A 278 0.59 -0.99 -19.41
N VAL A 279 0.25 0.21 -19.87
CA VAL A 279 -0.74 1.10 -19.27
C VAL A 279 -1.78 1.50 -20.31
N GLN A 280 -2.97 1.89 -19.85
CA GLN A 280 -4.03 2.47 -20.69
C GLN A 280 -4.21 3.94 -20.32
N VAL A 281 -4.16 4.81 -21.32
CA VAL A 281 -4.31 6.25 -21.14
C VAL A 281 -5.64 6.69 -21.71
N LEU A 282 -6.50 7.27 -20.86
CA LEU A 282 -7.88 7.60 -21.22
C LEU A 282 -8.00 8.67 -22.31
N LYS A 283 -7.05 9.63 -22.34
CA LYS A 283 -7.04 10.76 -23.27
C LYS A 283 -5.67 10.87 -23.92
N GLU A 284 -5.44 10.03 -24.92
CA GLU A 284 -4.23 10.05 -25.75
C GLU A 284 -4.60 10.48 -27.16
N GLU A 285 -3.86 11.44 -27.72
CA GLU A 285 -4.12 11.95 -29.06
C GLU A 285 -3.85 10.85 -30.10
N GLY A 286 -4.81 10.66 -31.02
CA GLY A 286 -4.68 9.68 -32.09
C GLY A 286 -4.85 8.21 -31.66
N LYS A 287 -5.33 7.94 -30.44
CA LYS A 287 -5.53 6.58 -29.93
C LYS A 287 -6.81 6.38 -29.15
N THR A 288 -7.30 5.14 -29.17
CA THR A 288 -8.45 4.74 -28.36
C THR A 288 -8.03 4.48 -26.91
N ALA A 289 -8.92 4.74 -25.95
CA ALA A 289 -8.64 4.57 -24.52
C ALA A 289 -8.28 3.12 -24.12
N GLN A 290 -8.67 2.12 -24.94
CA GLN A 290 -8.35 0.71 -24.72
C GLN A 290 -6.99 0.29 -25.28
N SER A 291 -6.37 1.15 -26.09
CA SER A 291 -5.07 0.87 -26.69
C SER A 291 -3.98 0.78 -25.63
N LYS A 292 -2.95 -0.03 -25.93
CA LYS A 292 -1.83 -0.23 -25.02
C LYS A 292 -0.78 0.83 -25.26
N SER A 293 -0.42 1.52 -24.20
CA SER A 293 0.76 2.37 -24.11
C SER A 293 1.72 1.79 -23.07
N TYR A 294 2.95 2.29 -23.00
CA TYR A 294 4.02 1.64 -22.24
C TYR A 294 4.66 2.63 -21.28
N MET A 295 4.78 2.23 -20.03
CA MET A 295 5.62 2.90 -19.04
C MET A 295 6.90 2.08 -18.90
N TRP A 296 8.01 2.67 -19.33
CA TRP A 296 9.34 2.09 -19.19
C TRP A 296 9.93 2.49 -17.85
N VAL A 297 10.59 1.54 -17.20
CA VAL A 297 11.35 1.75 -15.97
C VAL A 297 12.80 1.43 -16.27
N TYR A 298 13.68 2.40 -16.06
CA TYR A 298 15.12 2.22 -16.16
C TYR A 298 15.73 2.32 -14.78
N ARG A 299 16.56 1.36 -14.38
CA ARG A 299 17.30 1.42 -13.13
C ARG A 299 18.78 1.15 -13.32
N SER A 300 19.58 1.75 -12.45
CA SER A 300 20.97 1.38 -12.24
C SER A 300 21.12 -0.05 -11.73
N ALA A 301 22.30 -0.62 -11.88
CA ALA A 301 22.69 -1.83 -11.16
C ALA A 301 22.59 -1.62 -9.63
N GLU A 302 22.45 -2.71 -8.88
CA GLU A 302 22.30 -2.69 -7.42
C GLU A 302 23.53 -2.11 -6.71
N ASP A 303 24.74 -2.51 -7.16
CA ASP A 303 26.01 -2.09 -6.58
C ASP A 303 26.49 -0.70 -7.05
N CYS A 304 25.61 0.12 -7.59
CA CYS A 304 25.98 1.45 -8.06
C CYS A 304 26.07 2.45 -6.90
N GLU A 305 27.14 3.25 -6.84
CA GLU A 305 27.32 4.34 -5.87
C GLU A 305 26.16 5.36 -5.89
N HIS A 306 25.56 5.57 -7.06
CA HIS A 306 24.46 6.50 -7.25
C HIS A 306 23.26 5.76 -7.84
N PRO A 307 22.42 5.13 -7.01
CA PRO A 307 21.26 4.41 -7.51
C PRO A 307 20.26 5.37 -8.14
N VAL A 308 19.86 5.08 -9.37
CA VAL A 308 18.91 5.91 -10.14
C VAL A 308 17.80 5.03 -10.68
N VAL A 309 16.56 5.50 -10.54
CA VAL A 309 15.36 4.89 -11.15
C VAL A 309 14.61 5.98 -11.91
N LEU A 310 14.32 5.73 -13.19
CA LEU A 310 13.59 6.65 -14.07
C LEU A 310 12.41 5.95 -14.71
N PHE A 311 11.31 6.69 -14.82
CA PHE A 311 10.10 6.26 -15.52
C PHE A 311 9.94 7.09 -16.78
N ASP A 312 9.72 6.43 -17.92
CA ASP A 312 9.51 7.07 -19.22
C ASP A 312 8.24 6.54 -19.89
N TYR A 313 7.33 7.44 -20.22
CA TYR A 313 6.10 7.08 -20.92
C TYR A 313 6.33 7.07 -22.43
N GLN A 314 5.99 5.97 -23.09
CA GLN A 314 6.03 5.85 -24.54
C GLN A 314 4.68 5.37 -25.09
N PRO A 315 4.17 6.01 -26.16
CA PRO A 315 2.91 5.61 -26.76
C PRO A 315 3.03 4.22 -27.42
N GLY A 316 4.18 3.87 -28.01
CA GLY A 316 4.36 2.59 -28.70
C GLY A 316 5.54 1.78 -28.19
N ARG A 317 5.63 0.53 -28.69
CA ARG A 317 6.74 -0.40 -28.41
C ARG A 317 7.74 -0.53 -29.57
N GLY A 318 7.69 0.39 -30.53
CA GLY A 318 8.56 0.40 -31.69
C GLY A 318 9.99 0.82 -31.37
N GLN A 319 10.94 0.38 -32.21
CA GLN A 319 12.36 0.81 -32.18
C GLN A 319 12.52 2.34 -32.24
N GLU A 320 11.55 3.03 -32.84
CA GLU A 320 11.47 4.50 -32.90
C GLU A 320 11.46 5.18 -31.52
N TYR A 321 10.91 4.51 -30.49
CA TYR A 321 10.87 5.04 -29.12
C TYR A 321 12.13 4.65 -28.32
N GLY A 322 12.70 3.46 -28.58
CA GLY A 322 13.98 3.04 -27.97
C GLY A 322 15.19 3.81 -28.49
N ALA A 323 15.18 4.27 -29.75
CA ALA A 323 16.30 4.97 -30.37
C ALA A 323 16.48 6.44 -29.89
N ARG A 324 15.45 7.06 -29.29
CA ARG A 324 15.55 8.40 -28.67
C ARG A 324 16.40 8.42 -27.40
N GLN A 325 16.80 7.26 -26.90
CA GLN A 325 17.51 7.09 -25.63
C GLN A 325 19.03 6.93 -25.77
N GLY A 326 19.58 7.27 -26.96
CA GLY A 326 20.99 7.11 -27.26
C GLY A 326 21.25 5.73 -27.88
N ARG A 327 22.30 5.58 -28.69
CA ARG A 327 22.65 4.33 -29.38
C ARG A 327 23.18 3.28 -28.37
N CYS A 328 22.32 2.81 -27.48
CA CYS A 328 22.53 1.55 -26.77
C CYS A 328 21.81 0.46 -27.55
N ARG A 329 22.52 -0.61 -27.91
CA ARG A 329 21.91 -1.81 -28.50
C ARG A 329 21.03 -2.47 -27.42
N LEU A 330 19.75 -2.12 -27.40
CA LEU A 330 18.72 -2.84 -26.65
C LEU A 330 18.51 -4.21 -27.30
N ILE A 331 19.00 -5.27 -26.67
CA ILE A 331 18.63 -6.64 -27.01
C ILE A 331 17.27 -6.92 -26.33
N HIS A 332 16.23 -7.12 -27.13
CA HIS A 332 14.90 -7.48 -26.65
C HIS A 332 14.90 -8.89 -26.05
N ALA A 333 14.35 -9.05 -24.84
CA ALA A 333 13.86 -10.32 -24.32
C ALA A 333 12.55 -10.11 -23.56
N ALA A 334 11.55 -10.95 -23.83
CA ALA A 334 10.17 -10.79 -23.39
C ALA A 334 9.91 -11.38 -21.99
N LYS A 335 9.17 -10.59 -21.19
CA LYS A 335 8.21 -10.93 -20.11
C LYS A 335 8.58 -12.04 -19.11
N ARG A 336 8.70 -11.63 -17.83
CA ARG A 336 7.66 -11.80 -16.78
C ARG A 336 8.29 -11.64 -15.39
N TRP A 337 8.11 -10.51 -14.70
CA TRP A 337 8.11 -10.45 -13.23
C TRP A 337 7.28 -9.25 -12.73
N PHE A 338 6.28 -9.53 -11.89
CA PHE A 338 5.67 -8.59 -10.96
C PHE A 338 5.61 -9.35 -9.62
N SER A 339 6.53 -9.01 -8.72
CA SER A 339 6.41 -9.20 -7.27
C SER A 339 7.58 -8.48 -6.62
N ALA A 340 7.30 -7.31 -6.07
CA ALA A 340 8.11 -6.70 -5.03
C ALA A 340 7.26 -6.73 -3.76
N PRO A 341 7.64 -7.54 -2.76
CA PRO A 341 7.37 -7.23 -1.37
C PRO A 341 8.68 -6.94 -0.63
N GLY A 342 8.78 -5.73 -0.09
CA GLY A 342 9.39 -5.44 1.22
C GLY A 342 10.92 -5.44 1.35
N LEU A 343 11.43 -4.30 1.84
CA LEU A 343 12.42 -4.32 2.91
C LEU A 343 11.97 -5.35 3.99
N ILE A 344 12.89 -6.20 4.42
CA ILE A 344 12.85 -7.18 5.54
C ILE A 344 12.31 -8.60 5.16
N PRO A 345 13.10 -9.69 5.35
CA PRO A 345 12.77 -11.05 4.90
C PRO A 345 12.13 -11.92 5.99
N PRO A 346 11.51 -13.05 5.61
CA PRO A 346 11.53 -14.26 6.44
C PRO A 346 12.16 -15.46 5.72
N VAL A 347 12.50 -16.43 6.56
CA VAL A 347 13.45 -17.53 6.39
C VAL A 347 12.79 -18.73 5.68
N GLY A 348 13.61 -19.47 4.91
CA GLY A 348 13.47 -20.92 4.77
C GLY A 348 12.54 -21.46 3.67
N THR A 349 13.11 -21.83 2.52
CA THR A 349 13.11 -23.19 1.93
C THR A 349 13.37 -23.12 0.42
N ALA A 350 14.35 -23.89 -0.01
CA ALA A 350 14.88 -23.95 -1.36
C ALA A 350 13.88 -24.50 -2.39
N ILE A 351 13.71 -23.80 -3.52
CA ILE A 351 13.25 -24.37 -4.79
C ILE A 351 14.13 -23.82 -5.92
N SER A 352 14.47 -24.74 -6.82
CA SER A 352 15.53 -24.69 -7.83
C SER A 352 15.45 -23.58 -8.86
N ARG A 353 16.65 -23.05 -9.14
CA ARG A 353 17.11 -22.22 -10.26
C ARG A 353 16.48 -22.54 -11.62
N SER A 354 16.03 -21.52 -12.35
CA SER A 354 16.35 -21.32 -13.79
C SER A 354 15.79 -20.00 -14.38
N GLY A 355 16.68 -19.17 -14.95
CA GLY A 355 16.44 -18.15 -16.00
C GLY A 355 15.84 -16.80 -15.56
N LEU A 356 16.23 -15.62 -16.05
CA LEU A 356 17.25 -15.16 -17.00
C LEU A 356 17.40 -13.63 -16.76
N SER A 357 18.60 -13.10 -16.54
CA SER A 357 18.86 -11.66 -16.33
C SER A 357 19.06 -10.94 -17.67
N VAL A 358 18.42 -9.78 -17.87
CA VAL A 358 18.74 -8.89 -19.01
C VAL A 358 19.83 -7.92 -18.57
N THR A 359 21.03 -8.13 -19.11
CA THR A 359 22.22 -7.28 -18.92
C THR A 359 22.40 -6.39 -20.15
N VAL A 360 22.20 -5.08 -20.04
CA VAL A 360 22.53 -4.13 -21.10
C VAL A 360 23.95 -3.62 -20.87
N SER A 361 24.93 -4.19 -21.58
CA SER A 361 26.32 -3.72 -21.53
C SER A 361 26.52 -2.59 -22.55
N ILE A 362 26.93 -1.41 -22.08
CA ILE A 362 27.30 -0.30 -22.97
C ILE A 362 28.67 -0.62 -23.58
N GLY A 363 28.70 -0.85 -24.89
CA GLY A 363 29.93 -1.12 -25.63
C GLY A 363 30.93 0.03 -25.57
N ASP A 364 32.20 -0.32 -25.39
CA ASP A 364 33.41 0.49 -25.24
C ASP A 364 33.40 1.82 -26.04
N GLN A 365 33.45 2.95 -25.31
CA GLN A 365 33.52 4.32 -25.85
C GLN A 365 34.89 4.68 -26.45
N SER A 366 35.86 3.76 -26.49
CA SER A 366 37.24 4.02 -26.92
C SER A 366 37.44 4.44 -28.40
N ARG A 367 36.43 4.27 -29.28
CA ARG A 367 36.54 4.68 -30.70
C ARG A 367 36.07 6.10 -31.01
N VAL A 368 35.25 6.73 -30.16
CA VAL A 368 34.71 8.08 -30.44
C VAL A 368 35.70 9.19 -30.06
N CYS A 369 36.58 8.96 -29.08
CA CYS A 369 37.60 9.93 -28.68
C CYS A 369 38.77 10.09 -29.68
N ARG A 370 38.95 9.16 -30.64
CA ARG A 370 40.05 9.24 -31.61
C ARG A 370 39.72 10.16 -32.80
N ASP A 371 38.44 10.34 -33.12
CA ASP A 371 37.98 11.23 -34.20
C ASP A 371 37.85 12.70 -33.77
N GLN A 372 37.56 12.98 -32.50
CA GLN A 372 37.49 14.36 -32.01
C GLN A 372 38.86 15.05 -31.89
N ARG A 373 39.98 14.30 -31.79
CA ARG A 373 41.33 14.89 -31.82
C ARG A 373 41.84 15.23 -33.22
N ARG A 374 41.30 14.63 -34.29
CA ARG A 374 41.69 14.98 -35.68
C ARG A 374 40.99 16.23 -36.21
N GLY A 375 39.79 16.55 -35.71
CA GLY A 375 39.04 17.76 -36.10
C GLY A 375 39.54 19.08 -35.49
N LEU A 376 40.42 19.01 -34.49
CA LEU A 376 40.98 20.19 -33.79
C LEU A 376 42.37 20.62 -34.31
N GLN A 377 42.97 19.89 -35.26
CA GLN A 377 44.25 20.25 -35.90
C GLN A 377 44.11 20.78 -37.34
N SER A 378 42.89 20.87 -37.90
CA SER A 378 42.65 21.42 -39.24
C SER A 378 41.93 22.77 -39.25
N ARG A 379 41.92 23.46 -38.10
CA ARG A 379 41.53 24.87 -37.96
C ARG A 379 42.54 25.58 -37.06
N ALA A 380 43.71 25.82 -37.61
CA ALA A 380 44.66 26.84 -37.20
C ALA A 380 45.07 27.60 -38.47
#